data_AF-A0A6C0ASP5-F1
#
_entry.id   AF-A0A6C0ASP5-F1
#
_cell.length_a   1.000
_cell.length_b   1.000
_cell.length_c   1.000
_cell.angle_alpha   90.00
_cell.angle_beta   90.00
_cell.angle_gamma   90.00
#
_symmetry.space_group_name_H-M   'P 1'
#
loop_
_entity.id
_entity.type
_entity.pdbx_description
1 polymer ?
#
loop_
_entity_poly.entity_id
_entity_poly.type
_entity_poly.pdbx_seq_one_letter_code
_entity_poly.pdbx_strand_id
1 'polypeptide(L)'
;MGAGILPTTIHQGKLYFLFGKEGKYEDSAPGFSDFGGGTDFSETYLETAIREAGEEFTGFLGNDSDVRKLLCKHGTYNIDYKTDGHKTYRMHIFPFPYDEWLPYYYNNNQRFLQKRLPPKVFKTTKIFEKAEIRWICVDDLKGMRSQFRSYFQNIVDMMLSQRETIKQFIEHSGKNKKFGKATLCKRSRRGKGGKTRRH
;
A
#
# COMPACT_ATOMS: atom_id res chain seq x y z
N MET A 1 1.49 -9.37 -13.16
CA MET A 1 2.04 -8.06 -12.76
C MET A 1 1.74 -7.92 -11.28
N GLY A 2 2.27 -6.94 -10.59
CA GLY A 2 1.92 -6.72 -9.20
C GLY A 2 1.77 -5.25 -8.90
N ALA A 3 1.04 -4.94 -7.85
CA ALA A 3 0.84 -3.57 -7.42
C ALA A 3 0.67 -3.49 -5.91
N GLY A 4 1.13 -2.39 -5.34
CA GLY A 4 0.95 -2.10 -3.92
C GLY A 4 0.85 -0.62 -3.65
N ILE A 5 0.51 -0.29 -2.41
CA ILE A 5 0.43 1.08 -1.92
C ILE A 5 1.47 1.31 -0.82
N LEU A 6 2.00 2.54 -0.77
CA LEU A 6 2.88 2.96 0.30
C LEU A 6 2.41 4.31 0.89
N PRO A 7 1.65 4.29 2.00
CA PRO A 7 1.23 5.51 2.68
C PRO A 7 2.45 6.30 3.15
N THR A 8 2.50 7.59 2.81
CA THR A 8 3.69 8.43 2.99
C THR A 8 3.32 9.78 3.57
N THR A 9 4.16 10.31 4.45
CA THR A 9 3.87 11.56 5.16
C THR A 9 5.13 12.39 5.43
N ILE A 10 4.94 13.68 5.67
CA ILE A 10 5.99 14.55 6.24
C ILE A 10 5.66 14.76 7.71
N HIS A 11 6.55 14.32 8.59
CA HIS A 11 6.43 14.51 10.03
C HIS A 11 7.70 15.15 10.56
N GLN A 12 7.57 16.25 11.30
CA GLN A 12 8.70 17.03 11.82
C GLN A 12 9.75 17.37 10.75
N GLY A 13 9.29 17.75 9.54
CA GLY A 13 10.15 18.13 8.41
C GLY A 13 10.84 16.97 7.68
N LYS A 14 10.64 15.73 8.14
CA LYS A 14 11.23 14.51 7.56
C LYS A 14 10.19 13.66 6.85
N LEU A 15 10.64 12.96 5.82
CA LEU A 15 9.81 12.04 5.03
C LEU A 15 9.72 10.68 5.74
N TYR A 16 8.50 10.17 5.90
CA TYR A 16 8.21 8.87 6.49
C TYR A 16 7.33 8.03 5.58
N PHE A 17 7.57 6.74 5.58
CA PHE A 17 6.80 5.73 4.85
C PHE A 17 6.22 4.72 5.84
N LEU A 18 4.96 4.33 5.67
CA LEU A 18 4.33 3.28 6.47
C LEU A 18 4.55 1.94 5.78
N PHE A 19 5.39 1.08 6.34
CA PHE A 19 5.63 -0.26 5.83
C PHE A 19 4.90 -1.31 6.65
N GLY A 20 4.60 -2.44 6.02
CA GLY A 20 4.12 -3.65 6.67
C GLY A 20 5.20 -4.73 6.69
N LYS A 21 5.32 -5.47 7.79
CA LYS A 21 6.19 -6.64 7.92
C LYS A 21 5.37 -7.91 7.75
N GLU A 22 5.88 -8.84 6.94
CA GLU A 22 5.25 -10.14 6.78
C GLU A 22 5.19 -10.94 8.08
N GLY A 23 4.16 -11.77 8.21
CA GLY A 23 3.96 -12.66 9.34
C GLY A 23 4.93 -13.83 9.38
N LYS A 24 5.01 -14.50 10.54
CA LYS A 24 5.94 -15.61 10.83
C LYS A 24 5.72 -16.88 9.99
N TYR A 25 4.69 -16.92 9.15
CA TYR A 25 4.39 -18.04 8.26
C TYR A 25 4.81 -17.76 6.82
N GLU A 26 5.32 -16.56 6.54
CA GLU A 26 5.93 -16.19 5.27
C GLU A 26 7.43 -16.49 5.34
N ASP A 27 7.79 -17.72 4.98
CA ASP A 27 9.17 -18.21 5.02
C ASP A 27 9.95 -17.87 3.73
N SER A 28 9.25 -17.62 2.62
CA SER A 28 9.88 -17.46 1.30
C SER A 28 10.44 -16.06 1.08
N ALA A 29 9.81 -15.05 1.67
CA ALA A 29 10.22 -13.66 1.53
C ALA A 29 9.82 -12.83 2.77
N PRO A 30 10.45 -13.06 3.94
CA PRO A 30 10.18 -12.30 5.14
C PRO A 30 10.71 -10.86 5.05
N GLY A 31 10.20 -9.98 5.91
CA GLY A 31 10.70 -8.61 6.05
C GLY A 31 9.62 -7.55 5.83
N PHE A 32 10.04 -6.29 5.84
CA PHE A 32 9.18 -5.15 5.52
C PHE A 32 9.00 -5.00 4.00
N SER A 33 7.81 -4.55 3.59
CA SER A 33 7.48 -4.10 2.24
C SER A 33 6.32 -3.09 2.27
N ASP A 34 5.94 -2.63 1.09
CA ASP A 34 4.65 -1.97 0.87
C ASP A 34 3.48 -2.96 1.04
N PHE A 35 2.26 -2.44 0.86
CA PHE A 35 1.04 -3.24 0.98
C PHE A 35 0.54 -3.61 -0.41
N GLY A 36 0.79 -4.83 -0.86
CA GLY A 36 0.67 -5.18 -2.26
C GLY A 36 0.97 -6.63 -2.60
N GLY A 37 0.53 -7.00 -3.79
CA GLY A 37 0.55 -8.38 -4.23
C GLY A 37 0.40 -8.53 -5.74
N GLY A 38 0.13 -9.76 -6.18
CA GLY A 38 -0.08 -10.09 -7.58
C GLY A 38 -1.46 -9.64 -8.07
N THR A 39 -1.55 -9.29 -9.35
CA THR A 39 -2.85 -9.13 -10.03
C THR A 39 -3.67 -10.41 -9.99
N ASP A 40 -4.97 -10.28 -9.70
CA ASP A 40 -5.96 -11.30 -10.01
C ASP A 40 -6.68 -10.95 -11.32
N PHE A 41 -6.87 -11.93 -12.20
CA PHE A 41 -7.59 -11.78 -13.48
C PHE A 41 -7.04 -10.64 -14.39
N SER A 42 -7.90 -9.66 -14.72
CA SER A 42 -7.63 -8.55 -15.65
C SER A 42 -7.59 -7.18 -14.96
N GLU A 43 -7.22 -7.15 -13.67
CA GLU A 43 -7.10 -5.92 -12.89
C GLU A 43 -6.05 -4.96 -13.47
N THR A 44 -6.32 -3.66 -13.38
CA THR A 44 -5.31 -2.61 -13.55
C THR A 44 -4.40 -2.53 -12.31
N TYR A 45 -3.21 -1.92 -12.43
CA TYR A 45 -2.31 -1.71 -11.28
C TYR A 45 -3.01 -1.06 -10.09
N LEU A 46 -3.83 -0.03 -10.35
CA LEU A 46 -4.55 0.67 -9.28
C LEU A 46 -5.63 -0.20 -8.63
N GLU A 47 -6.32 -1.05 -9.40
CA GLU A 47 -7.33 -1.96 -8.87
C GLU A 47 -6.69 -3.05 -8.00
N THR A 48 -5.59 -3.66 -8.46
CA THR A 48 -4.81 -4.60 -7.64
C THR A 48 -4.32 -3.94 -6.36
N ALA A 49 -3.73 -2.74 -6.44
CA ALA A 49 -3.24 -2.04 -5.26
C ALA A 49 -4.36 -1.72 -4.25
N ILE A 50 -5.57 -1.40 -4.72
CA ILE A 50 -6.73 -1.15 -3.85
C ILE A 50 -7.17 -2.43 -3.12
N ARG A 51 -7.30 -3.55 -3.86
CA ARG A 51 -7.73 -4.83 -3.29
C ARG A 51 -6.71 -5.34 -2.28
N GLU A 52 -5.44 -5.42 -2.68
CA GLU A 52 -4.33 -5.88 -1.83
C GLU A 52 -4.21 -5.02 -0.57
N ALA A 53 -4.30 -3.70 -0.69
CA ALA A 53 -4.31 -2.82 0.47
C ALA A 53 -5.49 -3.07 1.42
N GLY A 54 -6.70 -3.30 0.89
CA GLY A 54 -7.88 -3.60 1.70
C GLY A 54 -7.73 -4.92 2.47
N GLU A 55 -7.18 -5.94 1.80
CA GLU A 55 -6.88 -7.25 2.39
C GLU A 55 -5.79 -7.12 3.48
N GLU A 56 -4.62 -6.57 3.14
CA GLU A 56 -3.45 -6.57 4.01
C GLU A 56 -3.52 -5.56 5.17
N PHE A 57 -4.26 -4.44 5.05
CA PHE A 57 -4.53 -3.56 6.19
C PHE A 57 -5.65 -4.05 7.09
N THR A 58 -6.29 -5.19 6.78
CA THR A 58 -7.38 -5.75 7.59
C THR A 58 -8.48 -4.70 7.85
N GLY A 59 -8.78 -3.85 6.87
CA GLY A 59 -9.79 -2.79 6.97
C GLY A 59 -9.40 -1.56 7.80
N PHE A 60 -8.17 -1.41 8.30
CA PHE A 60 -7.72 -0.21 9.02
C PHE A 60 -7.73 1.06 8.14
N LEU A 61 -7.68 0.91 6.83
CA LEU A 61 -7.85 2.00 5.85
C LEU A 61 -9.29 2.13 5.32
N GLY A 62 -10.23 1.35 5.88
CA GLY A 62 -11.59 1.20 5.37
C GLY A 62 -11.70 0.09 4.32
N ASN A 63 -12.78 0.12 3.54
CA ASN A 63 -13.00 -0.82 2.43
C ASN A 63 -12.34 -0.30 1.12
N ASP A 64 -12.39 -1.09 0.05
CA ASP A 64 -11.85 -0.76 -1.27
C ASP A 64 -12.29 0.62 -1.80
N SER A 65 -13.52 1.05 -1.51
CA SER A 65 -14.03 2.36 -1.92
C SER A 65 -13.30 3.49 -1.18
N ASP A 66 -12.99 3.29 0.10
CA ASP A 66 -12.28 4.26 0.92
C ASP A 66 -10.80 4.31 0.54
N VAL A 67 -10.16 3.16 0.32
CA VAL A 67 -8.79 3.09 -0.22
C VAL A 67 -8.71 3.77 -1.59
N ARG A 68 -9.67 3.52 -2.48
CA ARG A 68 -9.75 4.21 -3.78
C ARG A 68 -9.82 5.72 -3.62
N LYS A 69 -10.65 6.23 -2.72
CA LYS A 69 -10.76 7.68 -2.46
C LYS A 69 -9.41 8.23 -1.98
N LEU A 70 -8.72 7.53 -1.08
CA LEU A 70 -7.40 7.95 -0.59
C LEU A 70 -6.39 8.10 -1.74
N LEU A 71 -6.23 7.06 -2.57
CA LEU A 71 -5.29 7.08 -3.69
C LEU A 71 -5.65 8.12 -4.76
N CYS A 72 -6.95 8.35 -4.99
CA CYS A 72 -7.41 9.26 -6.04
C CYS A 72 -7.45 10.73 -5.61
N LYS A 73 -7.46 11.02 -4.31
CA LYS A 73 -7.65 12.38 -3.78
C LYS A 73 -6.54 13.34 -4.20
N HIS A 74 -5.30 12.85 -4.20
CA HIS A 74 -4.10 13.64 -4.53
C HIS A 74 -3.31 13.03 -5.69
N GLY A 75 -3.80 11.93 -6.28
CA GLY A 75 -3.02 11.09 -7.18
C GLY A 75 -1.95 10.29 -6.44
N THR A 76 -1.12 9.60 -7.20
CA THR A 76 -0.04 8.75 -6.67
C THR A 76 1.28 9.05 -7.39
N TYR A 77 2.38 8.97 -6.65
CA TYR A 77 3.72 8.88 -7.22
C TYR A 77 4.04 7.41 -7.43
N ASN A 78 4.38 7.02 -8.66
CA ASN A 78 4.55 5.61 -8.99
C ASN A 78 6.03 5.24 -9.09
N ILE A 79 6.41 4.12 -8.49
CA ILE A 79 7.70 3.47 -8.72
C ILE A 79 7.43 2.14 -9.43
N ASP A 80 7.95 2.01 -10.65
CA ASP A 80 7.84 0.78 -11.44
C ASP A 80 9.14 -0.01 -11.35
N TYR A 81 9.07 -1.19 -10.76
CA TYR A 81 10.18 -2.12 -10.65
C TYR A 81 9.97 -3.31 -11.58
N LYS A 82 10.97 -3.61 -12.40
CA LYS A 82 10.96 -4.75 -13.33
C LYS A 82 12.19 -5.59 -13.07
N THR A 83 11.96 -6.87 -12.83
CA THR A 83 13.01 -7.91 -12.74
C THR A 83 12.96 -8.75 -14.01
N ASP A 84 14.12 -9.17 -14.51
CA ASP A 84 14.20 -10.04 -15.68
C ASP A 84 13.39 -11.32 -15.48
N GLY A 85 12.64 -11.72 -16.51
CA GLY A 85 11.73 -12.87 -16.44
C GLY A 85 10.41 -12.62 -15.68
N HIS A 86 10.22 -11.45 -15.06
CA HIS A 86 9.01 -11.10 -14.32
C HIS A 86 8.26 -9.91 -14.94
N LYS A 87 6.94 -9.88 -14.72
CA LYS A 87 6.10 -8.72 -15.06
C LYS A 87 6.40 -7.57 -14.09
N THR A 88 6.26 -6.33 -14.55
CA THR A 88 6.47 -5.12 -13.74
C THR A 88 5.60 -5.15 -12.46
N TYR A 89 6.22 -4.71 -11.37
CA TYR A 89 5.58 -4.35 -10.11
C TYR A 89 5.46 -2.83 -10.01
N ARG A 90 4.28 -2.31 -9.65
CA ARG A 90 4.07 -0.86 -9.46
C ARG A 90 3.71 -0.55 -8.01
N MET A 91 4.54 0.24 -7.36
CA MET A 91 4.22 0.80 -6.04
C MET A 91 3.61 2.19 -6.18
N HIS A 92 2.47 2.40 -5.55
CA HIS A 92 1.74 3.67 -5.49
C HIS A 92 2.01 4.39 -4.17
N ILE A 93 2.89 5.38 -4.19
CA ILE A 93 3.13 6.29 -3.07
C ILE A 93 2.06 7.38 -3.05
N PHE A 94 1.46 7.63 -1.89
CA PHE A 94 0.43 8.66 -1.75
C PHE A 94 0.49 9.36 -0.38
N PRO A 95 0.00 10.61 -0.28
CA PRO A 95 -0.07 11.34 0.97
C PRO A 95 -1.05 10.69 1.94
N PHE A 96 -0.58 10.38 3.15
CA PHE A 96 -1.38 9.85 4.24
C PHE A 96 -1.07 10.61 5.55
N PRO A 97 -2.07 10.96 6.36
CA PRO A 97 -1.83 11.65 7.62
C PRO A 97 -0.93 10.82 8.55
N TYR A 98 0.07 11.47 9.16
CA TYR A 98 0.84 10.83 10.22
C TYR A 98 -0.08 10.58 11.43
N ASP A 99 -0.05 9.34 11.92
CA ASP A 99 -0.72 8.93 13.14
C ASP A 99 0.21 7.98 13.90
N GLU A 100 0.67 8.40 15.08
CA GLU A 100 1.55 7.62 15.95
C GLU A 100 0.84 6.41 16.57
N TRP A 101 -0.49 6.47 16.70
CA TRP A 101 -1.29 5.42 17.31
C TRP A 101 -1.70 4.34 16.32
N LEU A 102 -1.65 4.62 15.01
CA LEU A 102 -1.98 3.65 13.98
C LEU A 102 -1.12 2.37 14.09
N PRO A 103 0.23 2.43 14.15
CA PRO A 103 1.04 1.25 14.45
C PRO A 103 0.68 0.57 15.77
N TYR A 104 0.41 1.35 16.83
CA TYR A 104 0.06 0.79 18.13
C TYR A 104 -1.21 -0.07 18.06
N TYR A 105 -2.30 0.47 17.51
CA TYR A 105 -3.57 -0.25 17.42
C TYR A 105 -3.52 -1.42 16.44
N TYR A 106 -2.91 -1.23 15.26
CA TYR A 106 -2.77 -2.31 14.29
C TYR A 106 -1.96 -3.47 14.86
N ASN A 107 -0.77 -3.19 15.42
CA ASN A 107 0.13 -4.22 15.94
C ASN A 107 -0.47 -4.92 17.16
N ASN A 108 -1.24 -4.20 18.01
CA ASN A 108 -2.00 -4.81 19.10
C ASN A 108 -3.08 -5.76 18.59
N ASN A 109 -3.86 -5.34 17.60
CA ASN A 109 -4.89 -6.16 17.00
C ASN A 109 -4.29 -7.43 16.38
N GLN A 110 -3.21 -7.30 15.60
CA GLN A 110 -2.53 -8.45 15.00
C GLN A 110 -1.99 -9.42 16.06
N ARG A 111 -1.36 -8.93 17.13
CA ARG A 111 -0.93 -9.78 18.25
C ARG A 111 -2.09 -10.53 18.90
N PHE A 112 -3.23 -9.85 19.11
CA PHE A 112 -4.43 -10.47 19.68
C PHE A 112 -4.95 -11.59 18.76
N LEU A 113 -5.11 -11.30 17.46
CA LEU A 113 -5.58 -12.26 16.47
C LEU A 113 -4.65 -13.48 16.38
N GLN A 114 -3.34 -13.27 16.29
CA GLN A 114 -2.35 -14.35 16.20
C GLN A 114 -2.33 -15.26 17.44
N LYS A 115 -2.71 -14.73 18.60
CA LYS A 115 -2.82 -15.50 19.84
C LYS A 115 -4.12 -16.31 19.92
N ARG A 116 -5.20 -15.83 19.29
CA ARG A 116 -6.56 -16.37 19.46
C ARG A 116 -7.04 -17.22 18.28
N LEU A 117 -6.53 -16.97 17.08
CA LEU A 117 -6.93 -17.69 15.88
C LEU A 117 -5.97 -18.86 15.59
N PRO A 118 -6.48 -19.98 15.05
CA PRO A 118 -5.64 -21.10 14.66
C PRO A 118 -4.60 -20.71 13.59
N PRO A 119 -3.38 -21.30 13.60
CA PRO A 119 -2.36 -21.08 12.57
C PRO A 119 -2.85 -21.25 11.13
N LYS A 120 -3.80 -22.17 10.91
CA LYS A 120 -4.38 -22.43 9.58
C LYS A 120 -5.02 -21.18 8.97
N VAL A 121 -5.61 -20.30 9.79
CA VAL A 121 -6.23 -19.05 9.30
C VAL A 121 -5.16 -18.21 8.61
N PHE A 122 -4.07 -17.90 9.30
CA PHE A 122 -2.96 -17.09 8.77
C PHE A 122 -2.26 -17.72 7.56
N LYS A 123 -2.24 -19.05 7.45
CA LYS A 123 -1.62 -19.75 6.31
C LYS A 123 -2.48 -19.79 5.06
N THR A 124 -3.78 -19.49 5.17
CA THR A 124 -4.75 -19.70 4.07
C THR A 124 -5.47 -18.43 3.65
N THR A 125 -5.44 -17.38 4.47
CA THR A 125 -6.10 -16.11 4.19
C THR A 125 -5.09 -15.04 3.79
N LYS A 126 -5.49 -14.17 2.85
CA LYS A 126 -4.74 -12.98 2.46
C LYS A 126 -4.91 -11.79 3.42
N ILE A 127 -5.89 -11.86 4.33
CA ILE A 127 -6.32 -10.71 5.16
C ILE A 127 -5.35 -10.44 6.35
N PHE A 128 -4.49 -11.40 6.70
CA PHE A 128 -3.59 -11.32 7.85
C PHE A 128 -2.12 -11.58 7.50
N GLU A 129 -1.72 -11.29 6.26
CA GLU A 129 -0.33 -11.48 5.80
C GLU A 129 0.64 -10.56 6.55
N LYS A 130 0.24 -9.30 6.79
CA LYS A 130 1.05 -8.31 7.50
C LYS A 130 0.86 -8.40 9.02
N ALA A 131 1.92 -8.79 9.73
CA ALA A 131 1.92 -8.95 11.18
C ALA A 131 2.26 -7.68 11.97
N GLU A 132 2.98 -6.74 11.36
CA GLU A 132 3.40 -5.48 11.98
C GLU A 132 3.34 -4.37 10.94
N ILE A 133 2.98 -3.15 11.34
CA ILE A 133 3.21 -1.93 10.55
C ILE A 133 4.08 -0.94 11.31
N ARG A 134 4.83 -0.12 10.57
CA ARG A 134 5.75 0.86 11.14
C ARG A 134 5.96 2.06 10.22
N TRP A 135 5.88 3.26 10.80
CA TRP A 135 6.41 4.47 10.18
C TRP A 135 7.94 4.43 10.23
N ILE A 136 8.60 4.43 9.08
CA ILE A 136 10.05 4.42 8.96
C ILE A 136 10.50 5.72 8.28
N CYS A 137 11.46 6.41 8.89
CA CYS A 137 12.02 7.63 8.32
C CYS A 137 12.88 7.30 7.09
N VAL A 138 12.86 8.16 6.07
CA VAL A 138 13.70 7.99 4.87
C VAL A 138 15.18 7.89 5.22
N ASP A 139 15.62 8.60 6.27
CA ASP A 139 17.00 8.62 6.74
C ASP A 139 17.47 7.24 7.25
N ASP A 140 16.54 6.43 7.77
CA ASP A 140 16.83 5.12 8.36
C ASP A 140 16.83 3.98 7.33
N LEU A 141 16.22 4.19 6.15
CA LEU A 141 16.01 3.13 5.15
C LEU A 141 17.30 2.45 4.72
N LYS A 142 18.39 3.22 4.57
CA LYS A 142 19.70 2.68 4.17
C LYS A 142 20.24 1.69 5.22
N GLY A 143 20.11 2.02 6.50
CA GLY A 143 20.53 1.16 7.60
C GLY A 143 19.60 -0.04 7.83
N MET A 144 18.32 0.11 7.46
CA MET A 144 17.30 -0.93 7.58
C MET A 144 17.19 -1.82 6.34
N ARG A 145 17.96 -1.60 5.27
CA ARG A 145 17.80 -2.27 3.97
C ARG A 145 17.69 -3.79 4.07
N SER A 146 18.48 -4.44 4.93
CA SER A 146 18.45 -5.89 5.14
C SER A 146 17.19 -6.42 5.84
N GLN A 147 16.39 -5.55 6.45
CA GLN A 147 15.11 -5.89 7.10
C GLN A 147 13.94 -5.91 6.12
N PHE A 148 14.13 -5.46 4.88
CA PHE A 148 13.12 -5.50 3.82
C PHE A 148 13.18 -6.82 3.05
N ARG A 149 12.03 -7.22 2.47
CA ARG A 149 11.93 -8.40 1.61
C ARG A 149 12.96 -8.31 0.48
N SER A 150 13.58 -9.43 0.11
CA SER A 150 14.71 -9.47 -0.83
C SER A 150 14.48 -8.68 -2.12
N TYR A 151 13.34 -8.87 -2.79
CA TYR A 151 12.99 -8.12 -4.01
C TYR A 151 12.73 -6.63 -3.73
N PHE A 152 12.17 -6.33 -2.55
CA PHE A 152 11.77 -4.98 -2.16
C PHE A 152 12.97 -4.10 -1.79
N GLN A 153 14.12 -4.70 -1.46
CA GLN A 153 15.35 -3.95 -1.21
C GLN A 153 15.76 -3.07 -2.41
N ASN A 154 15.55 -3.55 -3.64
CA ASN A 154 15.81 -2.76 -4.85
C ASN A 154 14.83 -1.60 -4.99
N ILE A 155 13.57 -1.80 -4.59
CA ILE A 155 12.55 -0.73 -4.56
C ILE A 155 12.94 0.33 -3.52
N VAL A 156 13.45 -0.06 -2.35
CA VAL A 156 14.00 0.87 -1.34
C VAL A 156 15.13 1.71 -1.91
N ASP A 157 16.06 1.10 -2.66
CA ASP A 157 17.15 1.84 -3.31
C ASP A 157 16.60 2.86 -4.33
N MET A 158 15.55 2.50 -5.10
CA MET A 158 14.85 3.41 -6.00
C MET A 158 14.10 4.53 -5.27
N MET A 159 13.56 4.27 -4.09
CA MET A 159 12.93 5.30 -3.24
C MET A 159 13.97 6.29 -2.73
N LEU A 160 15.14 5.79 -2.28
CA LEU A 160 16.23 6.61 -1.77
C LEU A 160 16.82 7.53 -2.85
N SER A 161 16.91 7.06 -4.09
CA SER A 161 17.37 7.87 -5.23
C SER A 161 16.36 8.96 -5.63
N GLN A 162 15.07 8.71 -5.39
CA GLN A 162 13.96 9.62 -5.72
C GLN A 162 13.40 10.37 -4.50
N ARG A 163 14.09 10.34 -3.34
CA ARG A 163 13.54 10.85 -2.08
C ARG A 163 13.11 12.32 -2.13
N GLU A 164 13.84 13.16 -2.86
CA GLU A 164 13.54 14.59 -2.96
C GLU A 164 12.29 14.85 -3.81
N THR A 165 12.12 14.12 -4.92
CA THR A 165 10.93 14.22 -5.78
C THR A 165 9.70 13.65 -5.08
N ILE A 166 9.86 12.55 -4.33
CA ILE A 166 8.80 11.99 -3.48
C ILE A 166 8.42 13.02 -2.40
N LYS A 167 9.39 13.59 -1.68
CA LYS A 167 9.15 14.61 -0.66
C LYS A 167 8.36 15.79 -1.23
N GLN A 168 8.77 16.32 -2.37
CA GLN A 168 8.06 17.40 -3.06
C GLN A 168 6.62 16.99 -3.39
N PHE A 169 6.38 15.81 -3.95
CA PHE A 169 5.04 15.32 -4.27
C PHE A 169 4.12 15.30 -3.02
N ILE A 170 4.62 14.81 -1.89
CA ILE A 170 3.86 14.72 -0.64
C ILE A 170 3.58 16.12 -0.07
N GLU A 171 4.55 17.02 -0.08
CA GLU A 171 4.40 18.40 0.40
C GLU A 171 3.40 19.21 -0.43
N HIS A 172 3.43 19.09 -1.77
CA HIS A 172 2.50 19.79 -2.66
C HIS A 172 1.06 19.31 -2.48
N SER A 173 0.89 18.02 -2.22
CA SER A 173 -0.43 17.44 -1.97
C SER A 173 -1.09 17.97 -0.69
N GLY A 174 -0.29 18.34 0.33
CA GLY A 174 -0.77 18.99 1.55
C GLY A 174 -1.16 20.47 1.36
N LYS A 175 -0.53 21.16 0.40
CA LYS A 175 -0.76 22.58 0.10
C LYS A 175 -1.99 22.84 -0.77
N ASN A 176 -2.39 21.87 -1.61
CA ASN A 176 -3.53 21.97 -2.53
C ASN A 176 -4.93 21.84 -1.86
N LYS A 177 -5.11 22.32 -0.62
CA LYS A 177 -6.45 22.51 -0.03
C LYS A 177 -7.26 23.60 -0.76
N LYS A 178 -6.67 24.33 -1.71
CA LYS A 178 -7.36 25.30 -2.58
C LYS A 178 -6.92 25.10 -4.02
N PHE A 179 -7.90 24.96 -4.92
CA PHE A 179 -7.84 24.92 -6.40
C PHE A 179 -7.52 23.59 -7.10
N GLY A 180 -8.56 23.03 -7.73
CA GLY A 180 -8.52 22.78 -9.18
C GLY A 180 -8.16 21.39 -9.70
N LYS A 181 -9.20 20.61 -10.01
CA LYS A 181 -9.25 19.48 -10.98
C LYS A 181 -8.10 18.47 -10.94
N ALA A 182 -8.18 17.56 -9.97
CA ALA A 182 -7.53 16.25 -10.06
C ALA A 182 -8.00 15.50 -11.33
N THR A 183 -7.08 14.82 -11.99
CA THR A 183 -7.40 13.84 -13.04
C THR A 183 -8.29 12.77 -12.42
N LEU A 184 -9.60 12.85 -12.68
CA LEU A 184 -10.58 11.90 -12.18
C LEU A 184 -10.20 10.49 -12.65
N CYS A 185 -10.05 9.57 -11.70
CA CYS A 185 -10.08 8.14 -11.97
C CYS A 185 -11.34 7.86 -12.79
N LYS A 186 -11.19 7.56 -14.08
CA LYS A 186 -12.32 7.25 -14.96
C LYS A 186 -13.02 6.03 -14.38
N ARG A 187 -14.24 6.21 -13.86
CA ARG A 187 -15.14 5.10 -13.53
C ARG A 187 -15.35 4.30 -14.82
N SER A 188 -14.95 3.03 -14.83
CA SER A 188 -15.44 2.11 -15.87
C SER A 188 -16.95 1.94 -15.63
N ARG A 189 -17.76 2.60 -16.45
CA ARG A 189 -19.21 2.33 -16.48
C ARG A 189 -19.40 0.97 -17.14
N ARG A 190 -19.39 -0.11 -16.36
CA ARG A 190 -20.03 -1.37 -16.80
C ARG A 190 -21.53 -1.10 -16.90
N GLY A 191 -22.02 -0.98 -18.13
CA GLY A 191 -23.43 -0.79 -18.43
C GLY A 191 -24.27 -1.91 -17.84
N LYS A 192 -25.11 -1.57 -16.87
CA LYS A 192 -26.30 -2.36 -16.52
C LYS A 192 -27.51 -1.57 -17.03
N GLY A 193 -28.18 -2.12 -18.02
CA GLY A 193 -29.50 -1.69 -18.48
C GLY A 193 -29.96 -2.66 -19.57
N GLY A 194 -31.09 -3.34 -19.48
CA GLY A 194 -32.09 -3.42 -18.43
C GLY A 194 -33.00 -4.61 -18.73
N LYS A 195 -33.51 -5.27 -17.68
CA LYS A 195 -34.66 -6.17 -17.83
C LYS A 195 -35.88 -5.31 -18.12
N THR A 196 -36.52 -5.51 -19.27
CA THR A 196 -37.93 -5.17 -19.47
C THR A 196 -38.75 -6.46 -19.48
N ARG A 197 -39.50 -6.67 -18.39
CA ARG A 197 -40.73 -7.47 -18.40
C ARG A 197 -41.76 -6.75 -19.28
N ARG A 198 -42.39 -7.44 -20.22
CA ARG A 198 -43.77 -7.18 -20.63
C ARG A 198 -44.44 -8.51 -21.01
N HIS A 199 -45.62 -8.68 -20.41
CA HIS A 199 -46.74 -9.61 -20.61
C HIS A 199 -46.49 -10.97 -21.27
#